data_AF-A0AAN8FYA3-F1
#
_entry.id   AF-A0AAN8FYA3-F1
#
_cell.length_a   1.000
_cell.length_b   1.000
_cell.length_c   1.000
_cell.angle_alpha   90.00
_cell.angle_beta   90.00
_cell.angle_gamma   90.00
#
_symmetry.space_group_name_H-M   'P 1'
#
loop_
_entity.id
_entity.type
_entity.pdbx_description
1 polymer ?
#
loop_
_entity_poly.entity_id
_entity_poly.type
_entity_poly.pdbx_seq_one_letter_code
_entity_poly.pdbx_strand_id
1 'polypeptide(L)'
;MLPDLSPHLHTRECNLLIEFLQRCHREKLIGKLFGQCSYWDEAVWQCTKKERIWRREHNPPYAKRKVELRNLPEDYWTPALKKLKEDGLMPDLTRSDGCRL
;
A
#
# COMPACT_ATOMS: atom_id res chain seq x y z
N MET A 1 2.10 -0.71 17.04
CA MET A 1 1.39 -1.89 16.52
C MET A 1 1.67 -2.04 15.04
N LEU A 2 2.00 -3.25 14.61
CA LEU A 2 2.16 -3.59 13.19
C LEU A 2 0.77 -3.57 12.52
N PRO A 3 0.59 -2.92 11.36
CA PRO A 3 -0.67 -3.00 10.63
C PRO A 3 -0.89 -4.41 10.05
N ASP A 4 -2.14 -4.88 10.06
CA ASP A 4 -2.54 -6.06 9.30
C ASP A 4 -2.41 -5.75 7.80
N LEU A 5 -1.60 -6.52 7.09
CA LEU A 5 -1.28 -6.32 5.67
C LEU A 5 -2.22 -7.10 4.73
N SER A 6 -3.38 -7.52 5.21
CA SER A 6 -4.39 -8.17 4.38
C SER A 6 -4.83 -7.24 3.23
N PRO A 7 -4.87 -7.74 1.98
CA PRO A 7 -5.00 -6.89 0.79
C PRO A 7 -6.31 -6.10 0.71
N HIS A 8 -7.37 -6.60 1.33
CA HIS A 8 -8.67 -5.92 1.36
C HIS A 8 -8.73 -4.72 2.32
N LEU A 9 -7.72 -4.54 3.19
CA LEU A 9 -7.69 -3.46 4.17
C LEU A 9 -7.02 -2.19 3.65
N HIS A 10 -6.32 -2.27 2.53
CA HIS A 10 -5.46 -1.22 2.01
C HIS A 10 -5.86 -0.77 0.61
N THR A 11 -5.49 0.47 0.29
CA THR A 11 -5.49 1.01 -1.07
C THR A 11 -4.63 0.21 -2.04
N ARG A 12 -4.96 0.28 -3.33
CA ARG A 12 -4.23 -0.41 -4.40
C ARG A 12 -2.74 -0.05 -4.43
N GLU A 13 -2.42 1.22 -4.17
CA GLU A 13 -1.06 1.75 -4.11
C GLU A 13 -0.26 1.09 -2.98
N CYS A 14 -0.83 1.01 -1.78
CA CYS A 14 -0.16 0.34 -0.66
C CYS A 14 -0.10 -1.19 -0.86
N ASN A 15 -1.13 -1.80 -1.48
CA ASN A 15 -1.12 -3.22 -1.82
C ASN A 15 0.00 -3.58 -2.80
N LEU A 16 0.30 -2.72 -3.78
CA LEU A 16 1.43 -2.91 -4.68
C LEU A 16 2.76 -3.01 -3.91
N LEU A 17 2.97 -2.14 -2.91
CA LEU A 17 4.16 -2.21 -2.05
C LEU A 17 4.18 -3.47 -1.17
N ILE A 18 3.03 -3.90 -0.67
CA ILE A 18 2.88 -5.14 0.10
C ILE A 18 3.24 -6.35 -0.78
N GLU A 19 2.83 -6.37 -2.05
CA GLU A 19 3.19 -7.43 -3.00
C GLU A 19 4.71 -7.49 -3.24
N PHE A 20 5.37 -6.33 -3.40
CA PHE A 20 6.83 -6.27 -3.51
C PHE A 20 7.53 -6.79 -2.24
N LEU A 21 7.03 -6.43 -1.06
CA LEU A 21 7.56 -6.92 0.21
C LEU A 21 7.38 -8.44 0.33
N GLN A 22 6.19 -8.96 0.03
CA GLN A 22 5.91 -10.40 0.05
C GLN A 22 6.78 -11.15 -0.96
N ARG A 23 7.00 -10.58 -2.15
CA ARG A 23 7.92 -11.14 -3.14
C ARG A 23 9.35 -11.20 -2.59
N CYS A 24 9.84 -10.12 -1.98
CA CYS A 24 11.15 -10.10 -1.33
C CYS A 24 11.26 -11.18 -0.24
N HIS A 25 10.22 -11.35 0.59
CA HIS A 25 10.19 -12.40 1.63
C HIS A 25 10.19 -13.82 1.06
N ARG A 26 9.52 -14.05 -0.07
CA ARG A 26 9.51 -15.35 -0.76
C ARG A 26 10.87 -15.67 -1.38
N GLU A 27 11.50 -14.69 -2.01
CA GLU A 27 12.82 -14.86 -2.66
C GLU A 27 13.96 -14.97 -1.63
N LYS A 28 13.85 -14.26 -0.49
CA LYS A 28 14.91 -14.14 0.52
C LYS A 28 14.46 -14.67 1.88
N LEU A 29 14.15 -15.97 1.95
CA LEU A 29 13.63 -16.61 3.17
C LEU A 29 14.53 -16.41 4.40
N ILE A 30 15.84 -16.54 4.25
CA ILE A 30 16.82 -16.28 5.31
C ILE A 30 17.16 -14.79 5.37
N GLY A 31 17.25 -14.12 4.21
CA GLY A 31 17.60 -12.71 4.11
C GLY A 31 16.62 -11.76 4.81
N LYS A 32 15.35 -12.13 4.95
CA LYS A 32 14.36 -11.34 5.71
C LYS A 32 14.72 -11.21 7.19
N LEU A 33 15.35 -12.23 7.78
CA LEU A 33 15.82 -12.20 9.18
C LEU A 33 17.00 -11.24 9.37
N PHE A 34 17.75 -10.98 8.30
CA PHE A 34 18.90 -10.07 8.28
C PHE A 34 18.57 -8.70 7.67
N GLY A 35 17.29 -8.37 7.48
CA GLY A 35 16.86 -7.06 7.01
C GLY A 35 17.08 -6.79 5.52
N GLN A 36 17.26 -7.82 4.68
CA GLN A 36 17.45 -7.63 3.23
C GLN A 36 16.21 -7.10 2.48
N CYS A 37 15.06 -7.03 3.15
CA CYS A 37 13.81 -6.47 2.62
C CYS A 37 13.45 -5.11 3.26
N SER A 38 14.36 -4.52 4.05
CA SER A 38 14.13 -3.29 4.83
C SER A 38 13.60 -2.12 4.03
N TYR A 39 14.04 -1.96 2.78
CA TYR A 39 13.52 -0.94 1.88
C TYR A 39 12.01 -1.07 1.63
N TRP A 40 11.56 -2.28 1.34
CA TRP A 40 10.14 -2.56 1.10
C TRP A 40 9.34 -2.51 2.40
N ASP A 41 9.92 -2.95 3.52
CA ASP A 41 9.31 -2.81 4.84
C ASP A 41 9.05 -1.33 5.18
N GLU A 42 10.03 -0.46 4.95
CA GLU A 42 9.88 0.98 5.16
C GLU A 42 8.86 1.58 4.20
N ALA A 43 8.90 1.21 2.91
CA ALA A 43 7.93 1.70 1.93
C ALA A 43 6.49 1.35 2.32
N VAL A 44 6.23 0.12 2.75
CA VAL A 44 4.92 -0.34 3.24
C VAL A 44 4.52 0.42 4.50
N TRP A 45 5.43 0.59 5.46
CA TRP A 45 5.15 1.35 6.68
C TRP A 45 4.76 2.80 6.38
N GLN A 46 5.51 3.48 5.52
CA GLN A 46 5.20 4.86 5.12
C GLN A 46 3.85 4.95 4.41
N CYS A 47 3.54 4.02 3.51
CA CYS A 47 2.28 4.03 2.75
C CYS A 47 1.07 3.82 3.67
N THR A 48 1.09 2.76 4.49
CA THR A 48 0.01 2.46 5.44
C THR A 48 -0.17 3.58 6.49
N LYS A 49 0.91 4.28 6.85
CA LYS A 49 0.84 5.48 7.69
C LYS A 49 0.13 6.63 6.97
N LYS A 50 0.46 6.91 5.71
CA LYS A 50 -0.18 7.95 4.89
C LYS A 50 -1.65 7.65 4.64
N GLU A 51 -1.99 6.41 4.35
CA GLU A 51 -3.37 5.93 4.26
C GLU A 51 -4.14 6.17 5.57
N ARG A 52 -3.56 5.83 6.72
CA ARG A 52 -4.18 6.08 8.03
C ARG A 52 -4.38 7.58 8.30
N ILE A 53 -3.44 8.42 7.90
CA ILE A 53 -3.57 9.88 8.03
C ILE A 53 -4.73 10.37 7.17
N TRP A 54 -4.77 9.98 5.90
CA TRP A 54 -5.87 10.32 5.00
C TRP A 54 -7.22 9.91 5.57
N ARG A 55 -7.35 8.66 6.03
CA ARG A 55 -8.60 8.16 6.63
C ARG A 55 -9.00 8.96 7.86
N ARG A 56 -8.06 9.43 8.69
CA ARG A 56 -8.38 10.26 9.87
C ARG A 56 -8.87 11.65 9.47
N GLU A 57 -8.25 12.26 8.47
CA GLU A 57 -8.60 13.60 7.99
C GLU A 57 -9.94 13.62 7.23
N HIS A 58 -10.31 12.50 6.59
CA HIS A 58 -11.51 12.40 5.75
C HIS A 58 -12.64 11.58 6.37
N ASN A 59 -12.47 11.07 7.61
CA ASN A 59 -13.53 10.34 8.30
C ASN A 59 -14.53 11.32 8.93
N PRO A 60 -15.80 11.33 8.50
CA PRO A 60 -16.79 12.26 9.04
C PRO A 60 -17.07 11.94 10.52
N PRO A 61 -17.22 12.95 11.40
CA PRO A 61 -17.37 12.74 12.84
C PRO A 61 -18.72 12.10 13.22
N TYR A 62 -19.79 12.36 12.46
CA TYR A 62 -21.16 11.96 12.82
C TYR A 62 -21.93 11.26 11.70
N ALA A 63 -21.27 10.90 10.58
CA ALA A 63 -21.92 10.22 9.46
C ALA A 63 -21.48 8.75 9.35
N LYS A 64 -22.37 7.91 8.80
CA LYS A 64 -22.01 6.53 8.42
C LYS A 64 -20.79 6.59 7.48
N ARG A 65 -19.75 5.80 7.79
CA ARG A 65 -18.60 5.61 6.90
C ARG A 65 -19.09 5.05 5.58
N LYS A 66 -19.05 5.87 4.52
CA LYS A 66 -19.41 5.48 3.15
C LYS A 66 -18.19 5.18 2.28
N VAL A 67 -16.99 5.57 2.71
CA VAL A 67 -15.82 5.61 1.81
C VAL A 67 -15.00 4.34 1.97
N GLU A 68 -15.15 3.43 1.01
CA GLU A 68 -14.10 2.46 0.68
C GLU A 68 -12.98 3.22 -0.04
N LEU A 69 -11.88 3.50 0.64
CA LEU A 69 -10.72 4.10 0.00
C LEU A 69 -10.03 3.04 -0.86
N ARG A 70 -10.39 2.98 -2.15
CA ARG A 70 -9.77 2.07 -3.12
C ARG A 70 -8.41 2.56 -3.57
N ASN A 71 -8.27 3.86 -3.81
CA ASN A 71 -7.06 4.48 -4.35
C ASN A 71 -6.60 5.61 -3.42
N LEU A 72 -5.31 5.64 -3.09
CA LEU A 72 -4.68 6.69 -2.29
C LEU A 72 -4.39 7.92 -3.19
N PRO A 73 -4.84 9.14 -2.83
CA PRO A 73 -4.56 10.32 -3.62
C PRO A 73 -3.06 10.61 -3.76
N GLU A 74 -2.65 11.17 -4.90
CA GLU A 74 -1.23 11.43 -5.21
C GLU A 74 -0.54 12.32 -4.17
N ASP A 75 -1.28 13.23 -3.53
CA ASP A 75 -0.76 14.10 -2.45
C ASP A 75 -0.25 13.31 -1.24
N TYR A 76 -0.76 12.09 -1.03
CA TYR A 76 -0.39 11.20 0.07
C TYR A 76 0.63 10.14 -0.35
N TRP A 77 1.08 10.16 -1.60
CA TRP A 77 2.06 9.19 -2.08
C TRP A 77 3.43 9.39 -1.42
N THR A 78 4.04 8.25 -1.09
CA THR A 78 5.39 8.19 -0.55
C THR A 78 6.43 8.33 -1.66
N PRO A 79 7.71 8.63 -1.32
CA PRO A 79 8.78 8.65 -2.32
C PRO A 79 8.91 7.34 -3.11
N ALA A 80 8.63 6.20 -2.46
CA ALA A 80 8.63 4.90 -3.14
C ALA A 80 7.54 4.80 -4.22
N LEU A 81 6.32 5.27 -3.95
CA LEU A 81 5.24 5.29 -4.94
C LEU A 81 5.54 6.22 -6.11
N LYS A 82 6.08 7.41 -5.83
CA LYS A 82 6.47 8.38 -6.87
C LYS A 82 7.55 7.79 -7.77
N LYS A 83 8.57 7.18 -7.18
CA LYS A 83 9.64 6.50 -7.91
C LYS A 83 9.10 5.36 -8.79
N LEU A 84 8.18 4.53 -8.29
CA LEU A 84 7.57 3.46 -9.08
C LEU A 84 6.76 4.00 -10.28
N LYS A 85 6.12 5.16 -10.16
CA LYS A 85 5.46 5.84 -11.27
C LYS A 85 6.48 6.36 -12.30
N GLU A 86 7.55 6.99 -11.83
CA GLU A 86 8.64 7.48 -12.69
C GLU A 86 9.34 6.34 -13.46
N ASP A 87 9.58 5.21 -12.79
CA ASP A 87 10.20 4.02 -13.36
C ASP A 87 9.25 3.23 -14.30
N GLY A 88 7.98 3.64 -14.42
CA GLY A 88 6.97 2.94 -15.24
C GLY A 88 6.57 1.56 -14.69
N LEU A 89 6.87 1.29 -13.42
CA LEU A 89 6.60 0.01 -12.75
C LEU A 89 5.24 -0.04 -12.03
N MET A 90 4.52 1.08 -12.00
CA MET A 90 3.19 1.15 -11.41
C MET A 90 2.13 0.68 -12.42
N PRO A 91 1.36 -0.40 -12.12
CA PRO A 91 0.30 -0.86 -13.01
C PRO A 91 -0.85 0.17 -13.05
N ASP A 92 -1.72 0.07 -14.06
CA ASP A 92 -2.91 0.91 -14.14
C ASP A 92 -3.87 0.63 -12.97
N LEU A 93 -3.79 1.46 -11.93
CA LEU A 93 -4.60 1.37 -10.72
C LEU A 93 -6.04 1.88 -10.92
N THR A 94 -6.42 2.27 -12.14
CA THR A 94 -7.82 2.58 -12.49
C THR A 94 -8.58 1.35 -13.00
N ARG A 95 -7.88 0.35 -13.54
CA ARG A 95 -8.50 -0.85 -14.07
C ARG A 95 -9.03 -1.72 -12.93
N SER A 96 -10.33 -1.72 -12.68
CA SER A 96 -10.95 -2.73 -11.83
C SER A 96 -10.77 -4.06 -12.55
N ASP A 97 -9.89 -4.94 -12.05
CA ASP A 97 -9.91 -6.32 -12.51
C ASP A 97 -11.28 -6.87 -12.08
N GLY A 98 -12.19 -6.96 -13.06
CA GLY A 98 -13.54 -7.43 -12.85
C GLY A 98 -13.52 -8.77 -12.13
N CYS A 99 -14.48 -8.97 -11.24
CA CYS A 99 -14.74 -10.25 -10.59
C CYS A 99 -14.62 -11.38 -11.63
N ARG A 100 -13.65 -12.29 -11.48
CA ARG A 100 -13.74 -13.58 -12.16
C ARG A 100 -14.80 -14.36 -11.39
N LEU A 101 -16.02 -14.36 -11.94
CA LEU A 101 -17.13 -15.23 -11.53
C LEU A 101 -16.72 -16.70 -11.63
#